data_AF-A0A1H9EU91-F1
#
_entry.id   AF-A0A1H9EU91-F1
#
_cell.length_a   1.000
_cell.length_b   1.000
_cell.length_c   1.000
_cell.angle_alpha   90.00
_cell.angle_beta   90.00
_cell.angle_gamma   90.00
#
_symmetry.space_group_name_H-M   'P 1'
#
loop_
_entity.id
_entity.type
_entity.pdbx_description
1 polymer ?
#
loop_
_entity_poly.entity_id
_entity_poly.type
_entity_poly.pdbx_seq_one_letter_code
_entity_poly.pdbx_strand_id
1 'polypeptide(L)'
;MSDSAQKIVDDIMRQVEEGDQREPGRRTISYSFTLTDQEEVKAGPQIYQMFLSRLHAYFGGAKITSKGYSAGGYNILARVDR
;
A
#
# COMPACT_ATOMS: atom_id res chain seq x y z
N MET A 1 4.71 -18.89 -6.99
CA MET A 1 5.36 -17.60 -6.63
C MET A 1 4.34 -16.52 -6.23
N SER A 2 3.19 -16.87 -5.64
CA SER A 2 2.10 -15.91 -5.31
C SER A 2 2.00 -15.57 -3.82
N ASP A 3 2.56 -16.40 -2.94
CA ASP A 3 2.25 -16.33 -1.50
C ASP A 3 3.01 -15.21 -0.78
N SER A 4 4.21 -14.85 -1.24
CA SER A 4 5.01 -13.76 -0.65
C SER A 4 4.39 -12.39 -0.93
N ALA A 5 4.02 -12.11 -2.17
CA ALA A 5 3.39 -10.84 -2.54
C ALA A 5 2.05 -10.64 -1.82
N GLN A 6 1.23 -11.70 -1.71
CA GLN A 6 -0.03 -11.64 -0.98
C GLN A 6 0.19 -11.31 0.50
N LYS A 7 1.13 -12.01 1.15
CA LYS A 7 1.48 -11.76 2.56
C LYS A 7 1.95 -10.33 2.81
N ILE A 8 2.81 -9.80 1.92
CA ILE A 8 3.30 -8.42 2.04
C ILE A 8 2.13 -7.43 1.95
N VAL A 9 1.22 -7.62 1.00
CA VAL A 9 0.03 -6.77 0.86
C VAL A 9 -0.86 -6.86 2.09
N ASP A 10 -1.08 -8.05 2.65
CA ASP A 10 -1.88 -8.22 3.86
C ASP A 10 -1.22 -7.53 5.07
N ASP A 11 0.10 -7.62 5.21
CA ASP A 11 0.85 -6.93 6.27
C ASP A 11 0.77 -5.40 6.13
N ILE A 12 0.86 -4.87 4.91
CA ILE A 12 0.70 -3.43 4.63
C ILE A 12 -0.74 -2.98 4.94
N MET A 13 -1.74 -3.74 4.49
CA MET A 13 -3.15 -3.41 4.74
C MET A 13 -3.50 -3.45 6.22
N ARG A 14 -2.93 -4.38 6.99
CA ARG A 14 -3.09 -4.37 8.45
C ARG A 14 -2.58 -3.06 9.08
N GLN A 15 -1.44 -2.54 8.62
CA GLN A 15 -0.92 -1.24 9.12
C GLN A 15 -1.82 -0.07 8.73
N VAL A 16 -2.40 -0.11 7.53
CA VAL A 16 -3.39 0.87 7.07
C VAL A 16 -4.61 0.89 7.99
N GLU A 17 -5.16 -0.29 8.28
CA GLU A 17 -6.33 -0.48 9.15
C GLU A 17 -6.05 -0.03 10.59
N GLU A 18 -4.91 -0.43 11.16
CA GLU A 18 -4.49 0.00 12.50
C GLU A 18 -4.31 1.52 12.59
N GLY A 19 -3.71 2.13 11.56
CA GLY A 19 -3.54 3.59 11.49
C GLY A 19 -4.88 4.32 11.42
N ASP A 20 -5.81 3.79 10.62
CA ASP A 20 -7.17 4.33 10.48
C ASP A 20 -7.97 4.23 11.79
N GLN A 21 -7.86 3.12 12.52
CA GLN A 21 -8.51 2.93 13.81
C GLN A 21 -7.96 3.85 14.91
N ARG A 22 -6.67 4.21 14.85
CA ARG A 22 -6.06 5.12 15.84
C ARG A 22 -6.47 6.57 15.64
N GLU A 23 -6.74 6.98 14.40
CA GLU A 23 -7.11 8.35 14.05
C GLU A 23 -8.35 8.41 13.14
N PRO A 24 -9.52 7.98 13.63
CA PRO A 24 -10.74 7.96 12.84
C PRO A 24 -11.13 9.40 12.48
N GLY A 25 -11.22 9.69 11.18
CA GLY A 25 -11.70 10.98 10.67
C GLY A 25 -10.64 11.94 10.13
N ARG A 26 -9.37 11.53 10.00
CA ARG A 26 -8.41 12.30 9.19
C ARG A 26 -8.93 12.42 7.75
N ARG A 27 -9.10 13.66 7.27
CA ARG A 27 -9.48 13.97 5.88
C ARG A 27 -8.46 13.47 4.87
N THR A 28 -7.19 13.46 5.24
CA THR A 28 -6.09 12.99 4.38
C THR A 28 -5.21 12.04 5.18
N ILE A 29 -4.89 10.89 4.60
CA ILE A 29 -3.94 9.93 5.15
C ILE A 29 -2.93 9.55 4.07
N SER A 30 -1.64 9.56 4.43
CA SER A 30 -0.54 9.21 3.53
C SER A 30 0.16 7.95 4.04
N TYR A 31 0.35 6.99 3.15
CA TYR A 31 1.07 5.74 3.37
C TYR A 31 2.31 5.71 2.48
N SER A 32 3.43 5.26 3.05
CA SER A 32 4.71 5.13 2.36
C SER A 32 5.41 3.87 2.83
N PHE A 33 5.83 3.02 1.92
CA PHE A 33 6.64 1.85 2.24
C PHE A 33 7.62 1.53 1.11
N THR A 34 8.73 0.90 1.47
CA THR A 34 9.83 0.57 0.57
C THR A 34 10.15 -0.92 0.69
N LEU A 35 10.04 -1.63 -0.42
CA LEU A 35 10.50 -3.02 -0.55
C LEU A 35 12.00 -3.01 -0.84
N THR A 36 12.77 -3.74 -0.05
CA THR A 36 14.24 -3.75 -0.13
C THR A 36 14.81 -5.13 -0.45
N ASP A 37 14.06 -6.21 -0.15
CA ASP A 37 14.46 -7.55 -0.55
C ASP A 37 14.40 -7.71 -2.07
N GLN A 38 15.37 -8.43 -2.63
CA GLN A 38 15.53 -8.52 -4.08
C GLN A 38 14.33 -9.19 -4.77
N GLU A 39 13.71 -10.19 -4.14
CA GLU A 39 12.53 -10.88 -4.67
C GLU A 39 11.28 -10.00 -4.54
N GLU A 40 11.17 -9.24 -3.44
CA GLU A 40 10.11 -8.26 -3.25
C GLU A 40 10.20 -7.11 -4.25
N VAL A 41 11.41 -6.61 -4.52
CA VAL A 41 11.65 -5.55 -5.51
C VAL A 41 11.23 -6.00 -6.90
N LYS A 42 11.55 -7.25 -7.29
CA LYS A 42 11.08 -7.83 -8.57
C LYS A 42 9.55 -7.93 -8.62
N ALA A 43 8.91 -8.29 -7.51
CA ALA A 43 7.46 -8.35 -7.38
C ALA A 43 6.79 -6.98 -7.12
N GLY A 44 7.57 -5.90 -6.97
CA GLY A 44 7.11 -4.59 -6.56
C GLY A 44 5.91 -4.05 -7.36
N PRO A 45 5.92 -4.09 -8.71
CA PRO A 45 4.77 -3.70 -9.51
C PRO A 45 3.50 -4.51 -9.22
N GLN A 46 3.62 -5.82 -8.96
CA GLN A 46 2.50 -6.68 -8.61
C GLN A 46 1.96 -6.34 -7.22
N ILE A 47 2.85 -6.19 -6.23
CA ILE A 47 2.51 -5.79 -4.86
C ILE A 47 1.79 -4.44 -4.88
N TYR A 48 2.28 -3.48 -5.66
CA TYR A 48 1.65 -2.17 -5.85
C TYR A 48 0.21 -2.27 -6.37
N GLN A 49 -0.02 -3.06 -7.42
CA GLN A 49 -1.36 -3.22 -7.99
C GLN A 49 -2.34 -3.89 -7.00
N MET A 50 -1.88 -4.93 -6.31
CA MET A 50 -2.68 -5.62 -5.29
C MET A 50 -3.00 -4.71 -4.10
N PHE A 51 -2.01 -3.97 -3.61
CA PHE A 51 -2.20 -2.97 -2.56
C PHE A 51 -3.21 -1.89 -2.98
N LEU A 52 -3.05 -1.31 -4.18
CA LEU A 52 -3.96 -0.28 -4.67
C LEU A 52 -5.40 -0.80 -4.79
N SER A 53 -5.60 -2.02 -5.29
CA SER A 53 -6.92 -2.65 -5.37
C SER A 53 -7.55 -2.85 -4.00
N ARG A 54 -6.78 -3.33 -3.01
CA ARG A 54 -7.26 -3.52 -1.62
C ARG A 54 -7.58 -2.17 -0.96
N LEU A 55 -6.74 -1.16 -1.20
CA LEU A 55 -6.92 0.19 -0.67
C LEU A 55 -8.21 0.84 -1.20
N HIS A 56 -8.48 0.72 -2.51
CA HIS A 56 -9.74 1.19 -3.10
C HIS A 56 -10.97 0.47 -2.53
N ALA A 57 -10.88 -0.84 -2.30
CA ALA A 57 -11.97 -1.60 -1.71
C ALA A 57 -12.24 -1.19 -0.25
N TYR A 58 -11.19 -0.95 0.53
CA TYR A 58 -11.31 -0.53 1.93
C TYR A 58 -11.82 0.92 2.07
N PHE A 59 -11.26 1.85 1.30
CA PHE A 59 -11.65 3.26 1.32
C PHE A 59 -12.69 3.60 0.24
N GLY A 60 -13.79 2.85 0.20
CA GLY A 60 -14.86 3.06 -0.78
C GLY A 60 -15.31 4.53 -0.86
N GLY A 61 -15.17 5.14 -2.05
CA GLY A 61 -15.56 6.53 -2.30
C GLY A 61 -14.50 7.59 -2.00
N ALA A 62 -13.36 7.24 -1.40
CA ALA A 62 -12.26 8.18 -1.19
C ALA A 62 -11.47 8.44 -2.48
N LYS A 63 -10.88 9.63 -2.60
CA LYS A 63 -9.94 9.94 -3.68
C LYS A 63 -8.55 9.38 -3.31
N ILE A 64 -8.09 8.40 -4.06
CA ILE A 64 -6.79 7.76 -3.85
C ILE A 64 -5.81 8.23 -4.95
N THR A 65 -4.65 8.74 -4.53
CA THR A 65 -3.53 9.05 -5.41
C THR A 65 -2.34 8.20 -5.00
N SER A 66 -1.80 7.39 -5.90
CA SER A 66 -0.71 6.47 -5.59
C SER A 66 0.42 6.48 -6.62
N LYS A 67 1.62 6.09 -6.21
CA LYS A 67 2.80 5.98 -7.07
C LYS A 67 3.65 4.79 -6.61
N GLY A 68 4.02 3.93 -7.56
CA GLY A 68 5.02 2.87 -7.39
C GLY A 68 6.23 3.14 -8.28
N TYR A 69 7.46 3.08 -7.74
CA TYR A 69 8.68 3.31 -8.53
C TYR A 69 9.93 2.65 -7.94
N SER A 70 10.86 2.26 -8.82
CA SER A 70 12.14 1.68 -8.44
C SER A 70 13.20 2.75 -8.16
N ALA A 71 13.72 2.79 -6.94
CA ALA A 71 14.86 3.64 -6.54
C ALA A 71 15.49 3.08 -5.26
N GLY A 72 16.64 2.39 -5.36
CA GLY A 72 17.29 1.74 -4.20
C GLY A 72 16.44 0.67 -3.52
N GLY A 73 15.45 0.13 -4.24
CA GLY A 73 14.32 -0.64 -3.72
C GLY A 73 13.07 -0.34 -4.56
N TYR A 74 11.92 -0.89 -4.20
CA TYR A 74 10.64 -0.55 -4.82
C TYR A 74 9.78 0.24 -3.84
N ASN A 75 9.56 1.52 -4.13
CA ASN A 75 8.86 2.45 -3.25
C ASN A 75 7.40 2.55 -3.67
N ILE A 76 6.51 2.51 -2.69
CA ILE A 76 5.07 2.68 -2.89
C ILE A 76 4.57 3.78 -1.97
N LEU A 77 3.91 4.76 -2.59
CA LEU A 77 3.28 5.90 -1.94
C LEU A 77 1.78 5.86 -2.25
N ALA A 78 0.95 6.10 -1.25
CA ALA A 78 -0.48 6.30 -1.43
C ALA A 78 -0.98 7.42 -0.54
N ARG A 79 -1.81 8.30 -1.09
CA ARG A 79 -2.54 9.33 -0.38
C ARG A 79 -4.02 9.06 -0.56
N VAL A 80 -4.75 9.03 0.55
CA VAL A 80 -6.19 8.85 0.58
C VAL A 80 -6.80 10.13 1.12
N ASP A 81 -7.67 10.76 0.33
CA ASP A 81 -8.46 11.93 0.71
C ASP A 81 -9.94 11.50 0.83
N ARG A 82 -10.52 11.61 2.04
CA ARG A 82 -11.88 11.20 2.42
C ARG A 82 -12.85 12.39 2.50
#